data_AF-A0A961X3C0-F1
#
_entry.id   AF-A0A961X3C0-F1
#
_cell.length_a   1.000
_cell.length_b   1.000
_cell.length_c   1.000
_cell.angle_alpha   90.00
_cell.angle_beta   90.00
_cell.angle_gamma   90.00
#
_symmetry.space_group_name_H-M   'P 1'
#
loop_
_entity.id
_entity.type
_entity.pdbx_description
1 polymer ?
#
loop_
_entity_poly.entity_id
_entity_poly.type
_entity_poly.pdbx_seq_one_letter_code
_entity_poly.pdbx_strand_id
1 'polypeptide(L)' 'AEGAPLSIAHAKRAVDLVAGRPGAGDEALVNELADRCFDSADYAEGRTAFAEKRKPAFRGQ' A
#
# COMPACT_ATOMS: atom_id res chain seq x y z
N ALA A 1 -5.91 -13.35 -4.82
CA ALA A 1 -5.88 -12.62 -3.54
C ALA A 1 -6.07 -11.16 -3.87
N GLU A 2 -6.94 -10.45 -3.18
CA GLU A 2 -7.05 -9.00 -3.31
C GLU A 2 -5.90 -8.37 -2.50
N GLY A 3 -5.24 -7.35 -3.04
CA GLY A 3 -4.17 -6.64 -2.33
C GLY A 3 -4.74 -5.56 -1.41
N ALA A 4 -4.00 -5.20 -0.37
CA ALA A 4 -4.40 -4.13 0.54
C ALA A 4 -4.59 -2.82 -0.25
N PRO A 5 -5.76 -2.15 -0.17
CA PRO A 5 -6.05 -0.97 -0.97
C PRO A 5 -4.99 0.14 -0.85
N LEU A 6 -4.49 0.39 0.37
CA LEU A 6 -3.44 1.39 0.61
C LEU A 6 -2.13 0.99 -0.08
N SER A 7 -1.72 -0.28 0.03
CA SER A 7 -0.50 -0.77 -0.63
C SER A 7 -0.57 -0.66 -2.15
N ILE A 8 -1.74 -0.94 -2.74
CA ILE A 8 -1.96 -0.78 -4.18
C ILE A 8 -1.87 0.70 -4.58
N ALA A 9 -2.47 1.59 -3.80
CA ALA A 9 -2.43 3.03 -4.06
C ALA A 9 -1.00 3.58 -4.01
N HIS A 10 -0.24 3.23 -2.97
CA HIS A 10 1.18 3.58 -2.85
C HIS A 10 1.99 3.05 -4.04
N ALA A 11 1.86 1.76 -4.36
CA ALA A 11 2.63 1.14 -5.46
C ALA A 11 2.37 1.82 -6.81
N LYS A 12 1.10 2.16 -7.11
CA LYS A 12 0.75 2.88 -8.33
C LYS A 12 1.41 4.27 -8.36
N ARG A 13 1.36 5.00 -7.25
CA ARG A 13 1.96 6.33 -7.18
C ARG A 13 3.47 6.30 -7.33
N ALA A 14 4.13 5.35 -6.68
CA ALA A 14 5.57 5.15 -6.82
C ALA A 14 5.97 4.82 -8.27
N VAL A 15 5.23 3.95 -8.94
CA VAL A 15 5.45 3.63 -10.36
C VAL A 15 5.24 4.85 -11.26
N ASP A 16 4.16 5.61 -11.06
CA ASP A 16 3.89 6.81 -11.83
C ASP A 16 4.99 7.87 -11.65
N LEU A 17 5.53 8.00 -10.43
CA LEU A 17 6.64 8.93 -10.12
C LEU A 17 7.92 8.54 -10.86
N VAL A 18 8.35 7.28 -10.73
CA VAL A 18 9.58 6.79 -11.40
C VAL A 18 9.44 6.82 -12.93
N ALA A 19 8.22 6.61 -13.45
CA ALA A 19 7.93 6.73 -14.87
C ALA A 19 7.85 8.19 -15.36
N GLY A 20 7.99 9.19 -14.49
CA GLY A 20 7.92 10.60 -14.84
C GLY A 20 6.53 11.04 -15.34
N ARG A 21 5.46 10.40 -14.88
CA ARG A 21 4.11 10.74 -15.35
C ARG A 21 3.68 12.11 -14.83
N PRO A 22 3.03 12.94 -15.68
CA PRO A 22 2.43 14.18 -15.21
C PRO A 22 1.44 13.94 -14.07
N GLY A 23 1.56 14.70 -12.99
CA GLY A 23 0.69 14.58 -11.81
C GLY A 23 1.06 13.47 -10.83
N ALA A 24 2.17 12.75 -11.05
CA ALA A 24 2.67 11.71 -10.15
C ALA A 24 3.14 12.22 -8.78
N GLY A 25 3.16 13.53 -8.56
CA GLY A 25 3.59 14.14 -7.28
C GLY A 25 5.10 14.11 -7.15
N ASP A 26 5.58 13.98 -5.91
CA ASP A 26 7.00 13.96 -5.56
C ASP A 26 7.31 12.79 -4.61
N GLU A 27 8.59 12.65 -4.27
CA GLU A 27 9.08 11.62 -3.34
C GLU A 27 8.46 11.76 -1.95
N ALA A 28 8.19 12.99 -1.48
CA ALA A 28 7.59 13.23 -0.18
C ALA A 28 6.19 12.62 -0.09
N LEU A 29 5.36 12.82 -1.11
CA LEU A 29 4.03 12.21 -1.15
C LEU A 29 4.08 10.68 -1.23
N VAL A 30 5.01 10.11 -2.00
CA VAL A 30 5.17 8.66 -2.07
C VAL A 30 5.58 8.09 -0.71
N ASN A 31 6.50 8.76 0.00
CA ASN A 31 6.90 8.36 1.35
C ASN A 31 5.74 8.45 2.36
N GLU A 32 4.94 9.51 2.32
CA GLU A 32 3.74 9.62 3.18
C GLU A 32 2.75 8.48 2.93
N LEU A 33 2.54 8.11 1.65
CA LEU A 33 1.69 6.97 1.31
C LEU A 33 2.29 5.64 1.78
N ALA A 34 3.62 5.49 1.79
CA ALA A 34 4.29 4.32 2.33
C ALA A 34 4.07 4.19 3.84
N ASP A 35 4.27 5.27 4.59
CA ASP A 35 4.05 5.29 6.04
C ASP A 35 2.60 4.93 6.38
N ARG A 36 1.64 5.53 5.67
CA ARG A 36 0.21 5.19 5.81
C ARG A 36 -0.09 3.71 5.50
N CYS A 37 0.64 3.09 4.59
CA CYS A 37 0.50 1.65 4.34
C CYS A 37 1.00 0.84 5.54
N PHE A 38 2.17 1.17 6.09
CA PHE A 38 2.77 0.41 7.18
C PHE A 38 2.02 0.58 8.51
N ASP A 39 1.43 1.75 8.74
CA ASP A 39 0.62 2.05 9.92
C ASP A 39 -0.83 1.52 9.84
N SER A 40 -1.23 0.97 8.69
CA SER A 40 -2.60 0.50 8.47
C SER A 40 -2.94 -0.80 9.20
N ALA A 41 -4.22 -0.97 9.55
CA ALA A 41 -4.74 -2.24 10.05
C ALA A 41 -4.58 -3.36 8.99
N ASP A 42 -4.65 -3.02 7.71
CA ASP A 42 -4.39 -3.94 6.60
C ASP A 42 -2.97 -4.52 6.63
N TYR A 43 -1.96 -3.75 7.06
CA TYR A 43 -0.61 -4.27 7.21
C TYR A 43 -0.53 -5.33 8.31
N ALA A 44 -1.14 -5.06 9.47
CA ALA A 44 -1.22 -6.02 10.58
C ALA A 44 -2.01 -7.28 10.19
N GLU A 45 -3.14 -7.12 9.50
CA GLU A 45 -3.97 -8.21 8.99
C GLU A 45 -3.24 -9.06 7.96
N GLY A 46 -2.53 -8.44 7.02
CA GLY A 46 -1.73 -9.17 6.01
C GLY A 46 -0.68 -10.07 6.66
N ARG A 47 0.02 -9.56 7.68
CA ARG A 47 1.00 -10.34 8.45
C ARG A 47 0.34 -11.48 9.23
N THR A 48 -0.78 -11.21 9.88
CA THR A 48 -1.54 -12.20 10.65
C THR A 48 -2.07 -13.31 9.75
N ALA A 49 -2.76 -12.95 8.67
CA ALA A 49 -3.30 -13.89 7.70
C ALA A 49 -2.22 -14.77 7.07
N PHE A 50 -1.05 -14.20 6.77
CA PHE A 50 0.10 -14.94 6.26
C PHE A 50 0.61 -15.97 7.27
N ALA A 51 0.79 -15.58 8.53
CA ALA A 51 1.21 -16.49 9.59
C ALA A 51 0.21 -17.64 9.82
N GLU A 52 -1.09 -17.33 9.74
CA GLU A 52 -2.20 -18.27 9.88
C GLU A 52 -2.50 -19.08 8.60
N LYS A 53 -1.77 -18.84 7.50
CA LYS A 53 -1.98 -19.46 6.18
C LYS A 53 -3.41 -19.32 5.65
N ARG A 54 -4.07 -18.21 5.96
CA ARG A 54 -5.42 -17.87 5.47
C ARG A 54 -5.37 -16.69 4.50
N LYS A 55 -6.50 -16.45 3.83
CA LYS A 55 -6.66 -15.25 3.00
C LYS A 55 -6.82 -14.02 3.92
N PRO A 56 -6.12 -12.91 3.65
CA PRO A 56 -6.33 -11.66 4.37
C PRO A 56 -7.66 -11.02 4.00
N ALA A 57 -8.24 -10.28 4.94
CA ALA A 57 -9.47 -9.50 4.76
C ALA A 57 -9.16 -8.00 4.84
N PHE A 58 -8.69 -7.42 3.74
CA PHE A 58 -8.33 -6.01 3.68
C PHE A 58 -9.55 -5.08 3.63
N ARG A 59 -9.46 -3.93 4.29
CA ARG A 59 -10.54 -2.94 4.43
C ARG A 59 -10.14 -1.52 4.05
N GLY A 60 -8.87 -1.28 3.73
CA GLY A 60 -8.36 0.05 3.33
C GLY A 60 -8.14 1.00 4.49
N GLN A 61 -7.82 0.47 5.68
CA GLN A 61 -7.65 1.19 6.94
C GLN A 61 -6.49 0.57 7.72
#